data_AF-A0A9Q1ALM3-F1
#
_entry.id   AF-A0A9Q1ALM3-F1
#
_cell.length_a   1.000
_cell.length_b   1.000
_cell.length_c   1.000
_cell.angle_alpha   90.00
_cell.angle_beta   90.00
_cell.angle_gamma   90.00
#
_symmetry.space_group_name_H-M   'P 1'
#
loop_
_entity.id
_entity.type
_entity.pdbx_description
1 polymer ?
#
loop_
_entity_poly.entity_id
_entity_poly.type
_entity_poly.pdbx_seq_one_letter_code
_entity_poly.pdbx_strand_id
1 'polypeptide(L)'
;MKSLQGDNGHLIIYGFVLQKFSTPIASLRFVLYLSALCDDAIQGKRLLNAAMKVLLTFPDSVNSESSSTVQSDNTEEKPTVIWSGLYIQEISTGQFDSINFAPMPDGNLNYNDISDAAVKLFQEMYPNEEYFPETTPPENSEDDIGLSLET
;
A
#
# COMPACT_ATOMS: atom_id res chain seq x y z
N MET A 1 8.06 30.96 11.07
CA MET A 1 7.53 29.62 10.73
C MET A 1 6.08 29.63 11.19
N LYS A 2 5.14 29.87 10.28
CA LYS A 2 3.72 30.03 10.65
C LYS A 2 3.12 28.64 10.81
N SER A 3 2.48 28.44 11.96
CA SER A 3 1.56 27.34 12.22
C SER A 3 0.46 27.35 11.15
N LEU A 4 0.36 26.25 10.40
CA LEU A 4 -0.81 25.96 9.58
C LEU A 4 -1.76 25.14 10.44
N GLN A 5 -2.51 25.86 11.28
CA GLN A 5 -3.75 25.36 11.84
C GLN A 5 -4.84 25.64 10.79
N GLY A 6 -5.24 24.63 10.03
CA GLY A 6 -6.26 24.73 9.00
C GLY A 6 -6.74 23.35 8.58
N ASP A 7 -8.01 23.09 8.89
CA ASP A 7 -8.80 21.87 8.71
C ASP A 7 -8.39 20.63 9.51
N ASN A 8 -9.40 19.86 9.95
CA ASN A 8 -9.25 18.58 10.63
C ASN A 8 -8.65 17.57 9.64
N GLY A 9 -7.37 17.69 9.34
CA GLY A 9 -6.67 16.88 8.35
C GLY A 9 -6.61 15.44 8.81
N HIS A 10 -7.48 14.60 8.25
CA HIS A 10 -7.35 13.17 8.42
C HIS A 10 -6.03 12.72 7.79
N LEU A 11 -5.27 11.93 8.54
CA LEU A 11 -4.00 11.35 8.13
C LEU A 11 -4.18 9.86 7.95
N ILE A 12 -3.41 9.27 7.05
CA ILE A 12 -3.27 7.82 6.96
C ILE A 12 -1.84 7.49 7.34
N ILE A 13 -1.69 6.58 8.30
CA ILE A 13 -0.39 6.02 8.63
C ILE A 13 -0.34 4.61 8.06
N TYR A 14 0.76 4.33 7.36
CA TYR A 14 1.04 3.05 6.77
C TYR A 14 2.21 2.39 7.50
N GLY A 15 2.00 1.14 7.92
CA GLY A 15 3.01 0.26 8.46
C GLY A 15 3.36 -0.81 7.43
N PHE A 16 4.63 -0.87 7.05
CA PHE A 16 5.17 -1.90 6.18
C PHE A 16 6.09 -2.79 6.99
N VAL A 17 5.83 -4.09 7.01
CA VAL A 17 6.64 -5.04 7.77
C VAL A 17 7.05 -6.20 6.88
N LEU A 18 8.34 -6.43 6.76
CA LEU A 18 8.87 -7.67 6.21
C LEU A 18 9.05 -8.66 7.36
N GLN A 19 8.35 -9.78 7.29
CA GLN A 19 8.35 -10.80 8.33
C GLN A 19 8.84 -12.15 7.78
N LYS A 20 9.39 -12.99 8.66
CA LYS A 20 9.84 -14.33 8.34
C LYS A 20 9.09 -15.36 9.17
N PHE A 21 8.63 -16.43 8.51
CA PHE A 21 8.28 -17.68 9.18
C PHE A 21 9.42 -18.66 8.98
N SER A 22 9.92 -19.22 10.09
CA SER A 22 10.96 -20.24 10.06
C SER A 22 10.30 -21.59 10.29
N THR A 23 10.23 -22.42 9.25
CA THR A 23 9.86 -23.83 9.41
C THR A 23 11.13 -24.68 9.35
N PRO A 24 11.12 -25.94 9.85
CA PRO A 24 12.29 -26.81 9.79
C PRO A 24 12.85 -27.07 8.38
N ILE A 25 12.05 -26.81 7.33
CA ILE A 25 12.35 -27.22 5.95
C ILE A 25 12.51 -26.02 5.01
N ALA A 26 11.92 -24.86 5.35
CA ALA A 26 11.96 -23.66 4.53
C ALA A 26 11.77 -22.36 5.35
N SER A 27 12.36 -21.27 4.84
CA SER A 27 12.18 -19.91 5.37
C SER A 27 11.34 -19.10 4.39
N LEU A 28 10.11 -18.77 4.77
CA LEU A 28 9.22 -17.91 3.97
C LEU A 28 9.29 -16.46 4.45
N ARG A 29 9.25 -15.51 3.52
CA ARG A 29 9.18 -14.08 3.82
C ARG A 29 7.86 -13.51 3.31
N PHE A 30 7.19 -12.74 4.15
CA PHE A 30 5.91 -12.11 3.83
C PHE A 30 6.02 -10.61 4.08
N VAL A 31 5.22 -9.85 3.34
CA VAL A 31 5.02 -8.42 3.59
C VAL A 31 3.67 -8.24 4.24
N LEU A 32 3.65 -7.70 5.45
CA LEU A 32 2.45 -7.25 6.13
C LEU A 32 2.31 -5.74 5.93
N TYR A 33 1.16 -5.34 5.42
CA TYR A 33 0.77 -3.95 5.30
C TYR A 33 -0.35 -3.65 6.27
N LEU A 34 -0.19 -2.59 7.05
CA LEU A 34 -1.19 -2.09 7.99
C LEU A 34 -1.45 -0.62 7.67
N SER A 35 -2.69 -0.19 7.72
CA SER A 35 -3.05 1.22 7.64
C SER A 35 -3.97 1.62 8.77
N ALA A 36 -3.91 2.89 9.15
CA ALA A 36 -4.84 3.49 10.09
C ALA A 36 -5.15 4.93 9.67
N LEU A 37 -6.45 5.24 9.57
CA LEU A 37 -6.95 6.60 9.45
C LEU A 37 -6.94 7.24 10.86
N CYS A 38 -6.37 8.43 10.99
CA CYS A 38 -6.26 9.12 12.27
C CYS A 38 -6.12 10.64 12.10
N ASP A 39 -6.64 11.42 13.04
CA ASP A 39 -6.45 12.87 13.07
C ASP A 39 -5.08 13.30 13.63
N ASP A 40 -4.45 12.41 14.40
CA ASP A 40 -3.18 12.66 15.05
C ASP A 40 -2.17 11.55 14.70
N ALA A 41 -1.04 11.97 14.15
CA ALA A 41 0.04 11.08 13.75
C ALA A 41 0.61 10.26 14.93
N ILE A 42 0.60 10.81 16.14
CA ILE A 42 1.10 10.11 17.33
C ILE A 42 0.14 8.98 17.71
N GLN A 43 -1.16 9.25 17.72
CA GLN A 43 -2.20 8.26 17.96
C GLN A 43 -2.15 7.12 16.95
N GLY A 44 -2.10 7.43 15.64
CA GLY A 44 -2.04 6.39 14.60
C GLY A 44 -0.79 5.52 14.73
N LYS A 45 0.38 6.12 15.02
CA LYS A 45 1.63 5.36 15.26
C LYS A 45 1.49 4.42 16.45
N ARG A 46 0.88 4.89 17.54
CA ARG A 46 0.64 4.05 18.73
C ARG A 46 -0.28 2.88 18.41
N LEU A 47 -1.34 3.12 17.62
CA LEU A 47 -2.29 2.09 17.21
C LEU A 47 -1.60 1.01 16.36
N LEU A 48 -0.87 1.41 15.31
CA LEU A 48 -0.14 0.46 14.46
C LEU A 48 0.92 -0.32 15.24
N ASN A 49 1.65 0.33 16.14
CA ASN A 49 2.62 -0.36 17.01
C ASN A 49 1.95 -1.36 17.95
N ALA A 50 0.78 -1.04 18.50
CA ALA A 50 0.03 -1.99 19.33
C ALA A 50 -0.40 -3.21 18.50
N ALA A 51 -0.95 -3.01 17.31
CA ALA A 51 -1.33 -4.10 16.40
C ALA A 51 -0.12 -4.97 16.02
N MET A 52 1.01 -4.34 15.64
CA MET A 52 2.25 -5.06 15.31
C MET A 52 2.75 -5.92 16.47
N LYS A 53 2.75 -5.42 17.71
CA LYS A 53 3.17 -6.19 18.89
C LYS A 53 2.26 -7.38 19.20
N VAL A 54 0.97 -7.29 18.85
CA VAL A 54 0.03 -8.41 19.00
C VAL A 54 0.29 -9.46 17.92
N LEU A 55 0.55 -9.03 16.68
CA LEU A 55 0.65 -9.93 15.53
C LEU A 55 2.05 -10.54 15.33
N LEU A 56 3.10 -9.88 15.82
CA LEU A 56 4.49 -10.15 15.42
C LEU A 56 5.42 -10.31 16.60
N THR A 57 6.50 -11.06 16.39
CA THR A 57 7.64 -11.13 17.30
C THR A 57 8.72 -10.16 16.83
N PHE A 58 9.06 -9.20 17.67
CA PHE A 58 10.23 -8.36 17.44
C PHE A 58 11.45 -9.05 18.05
N PRO A 59 12.59 -9.15 17.35
CA PRO A 59 13.80 -9.67 17.96
C PRO A 59 14.13 -8.80 19.17
N ASP A 60 14.21 -9.41 20.36
CA ASP A 60 14.58 -8.71 21.57
C ASP A 60 15.91 -7.99 21.34
N SER A 61 15.97 -6.69 21.68
CA SER A 61 17.25 -6.00 21.74
C SER A 61 18.11 -6.76 22.76
N VAL A 62 19.21 -7.34 22.29
CA VAL A 62 20.18 -8.11 23.07
C VAL A 62 20.46 -7.46 24.43
N ASN A 63 19.74 -7.90 25.46
CA ASN A 63 20.11 -7.96 26.88
C ASN A 63 18.88 -8.36 27.72
N SER A 64 18.71 -9.66 27.92
CA SER A 64 18.22 -10.15 29.21
C SER A 64 18.74 -11.57 29.41
N GLU A 65 19.76 -11.69 30.26
CA GLU A 65 20.25 -12.97 30.74
C GLU A 65 19.20 -13.65 31.64
N SER A 66 19.18 -14.98 31.56
CA SER A 66 18.68 -15.95 32.54
C SER A 66 17.22 -16.45 32.46
N SER A 67 17.16 -17.76 32.14
CA SER A 67 16.26 -18.84 32.61
C SER A 67 14.74 -18.66 32.48
N SER A 68 13.93 -19.66 32.13
CA SER A 68 14.07 -21.11 32.21
C SER A 68 13.11 -21.77 31.22
N THR A 69 13.50 -22.93 30.73
CA THR A 69 12.73 -23.80 29.86
C THR A 69 11.49 -24.32 30.60
N VAL A 70 10.31 -23.91 30.15
CA VAL A 70 9.09 -24.74 30.26
C VAL A 70 8.43 -24.73 28.88
N GLN A 71 8.66 -25.82 28.14
CA GLN A 71 7.92 -26.14 26.92
C GLN A 71 6.43 -26.26 27.28
N SER A 72 5.62 -25.34 26.79
CA SER A 72 4.19 -25.58 26.59
C SER A 72 3.96 -25.79 25.10
N ASP A 73 3.63 -27.03 24.72
CA ASP A 73 3.08 -27.35 23.40
C ASP A 73 1.79 -26.55 23.17
N ASN A 74 1.67 -25.95 21.98
CA ASN A 74 0.58 -25.10 21.45
C ASN A 74 0.65 -23.56 21.66
N THR A 75 1.84 -22.97 21.72
CA THR A 75 1.96 -21.54 21.36
C THR A 75 1.99 -21.36 19.85
N GLU A 76 0.97 -20.69 19.29
CA GLU A 76 0.96 -20.20 17.91
C GLU A 76 2.23 -19.35 17.66
N GLU A 77 3.16 -19.84 16.84
CA GLU A 77 4.41 -19.16 16.55
C GLU A 77 4.15 -17.89 15.72
N LYS A 78 4.31 -16.72 16.34
CA LYS A 78 4.21 -15.45 15.64
C LYS A 78 5.42 -15.23 14.72
N PRO A 79 5.21 -14.69 13.51
CA PRO A 79 6.31 -14.41 12.59
C PRO A 79 7.26 -13.35 13.15
N THR A 80 8.55 -13.52 12.85
CA THR A 80 9.59 -12.60 13.30
C THR A 80 9.76 -11.44 12.33
N VAL A 81 9.83 -10.21 12.86
CA VAL A 81 10.10 -9.01 12.06
C VAL A 81 11.55 -8.98 11.60
N ILE A 82 11.76 -8.81 10.30
CA ILE A 82 13.07 -8.55 9.70
C ILE A 82 13.29 -7.05 9.57
N TRP A 83 12.27 -6.34 9.09
CA TRP A 83 12.31 -4.90 8.89
C TRP A 83 10.91 -4.32 9.01
N SER A 84 10.81 -3.11 9.56
CA SER A 84 9.56 -2.36 9.63
C SER A 84 9.80 -0.88 9.31
N GLY A 85 8.85 -0.27 8.60
CA GLY A 85 8.83 1.16 8.32
C GLY A 85 7.44 1.75 8.53
N LEU A 86 7.40 3.04 8.86
CA LEU A 86 6.17 3.81 9.02
C LEU A 86 6.20 5.02 8.08
N TYR A 87 5.12 5.23 7.35
CA TYR A 87 4.92 6.40 6.50
C TYR A 87 3.62 7.11 6.91
N ILE A 88 3.62 8.44 6.93
CA ILE A 88 2.43 9.25 7.22
C ILE A 88 2.08 10.01 5.95
N GLN A 89 0.81 9.93 5.57
CA GLN A 89 0.24 10.66 4.46
C GLN A 89 -0.88 11.57 4.97
N GLU A 90 -0.85 12.82 4.53
CA GLU A 90 -1.95 13.76 4.71
C GLU A 90 -2.99 13.54 3.61
N ILE A 91 -4.27 13.47 3.96
CA ILE A 91 -5.34 13.35 2.96
C ILE A 91 -5.63 14.73 2.40
N SER A 92 -5.44 14.87 1.09
CA SER A 92 -5.89 16.04 0.34
C SER A 92 -6.98 15.64 -0.65
N THR A 93 -8.05 16.41 -0.67
CA THR A 93 -9.06 16.33 -1.73
C THR A 93 -8.47 16.89 -3.02
N GLY A 94 -8.81 16.28 -4.16
CA GLY A 94 -8.45 16.83 -5.46
C GLY A 94 -9.07 18.21 -5.66
N GLN A 95 -8.42 19.05 -6.46
CA GLN A 95 -8.95 20.35 -6.87
C GLN A 95 -8.92 20.40 -8.40
N PHE A 96 -10.04 20.82 -9.00
CA PHE A 96 -10.15 20.94 -10.44
C PHE A 96 -10.54 22.39 -10.80
N ASP A 97 -9.59 23.10 -11.40
CA ASP A 97 -9.67 24.53 -11.75
C ASP A 97 -8.55 24.80 -12.78
N SER A 98 -7.97 26.00 -12.81
CA SER A 98 -6.82 26.36 -13.67
C SER A 98 -5.62 25.40 -13.54
N ILE A 99 -5.39 24.83 -12.36
CA ILE A 99 -4.43 23.74 -12.14
C ILE A 99 -5.17 22.59 -11.47
N ASN A 100 -5.11 21.41 -12.11
CA ASN A 100 -5.79 20.23 -11.65
C ASN A 100 -4.89 19.34 -10.77
N PHE A 101 -5.43 18.87 -9.65
CA PHE A 101 -4.79 17.93 -8.73
C PHE A 101 -5.70 16.73 -8.49
N ALA A 102 -5.16 15.53 -8.67
CA ALA A 102 -5.84 14.32 -8.26
C ALA A 102 -5.87 14.20 -6.73
N PRO A 103 -6.92 13.60 -6.14
CA PRO A 103 -6.96 13.32 -4.71
C PRO A 103 -5.85 12.35 -4.31
N MET A 104 -5.38 12.48 -3.07
CA MET A 104 -4.50 11.46 -2.45
C MET A 104 -5.31 10.21 -2.09
N PRO A 105 -4.66 9.02 -1.96
CA PRO A 105 -5.33 7.84 -1.41
C PRO A 105 -6.04 8.16 -0.09
N ASP A 106 -7.29 7.72 0.04
CA ASP A 106 -8.22 8.04 1.12
C ASP A 106 -8.20 7.02 2.28
N GLY A 107 -7.46 5.92 2.11
CA GLY A 107 -7.33 4.85 3.10
C GLY A 107 -8.41 3.78 2.98
N ASN A 108 -9.31 3.89 1.99
CA ASN A 108 -10.28 2.86 1.66
C ASN A 108 -9.59 1.68 0.96
N LEU A 109 -10.19 0.50 1.06
CA LEU A 109 -9.68 -0.72 0.41
C LEU A 109 -10.07 -0.82 -1.07
N ASN A 110 -11.04 -0.01 -1.50
CA ASN A 110 -11.46 0.07 -2.89
C ASN A 110 -10.87 1.32 -3.56
N TYR A 111 -10.98 1.37 -4.89
CA TYR A 111 -10.43 2.44 -5.73
C TYR A 111 -11.51 3.37 -6.28
N ASN A 112 -12.72 3.35 -5.73
CA ASN A 112 -13.86 4.06 -6.30
C ASN A 112 -13.58 5.57 -6.34
N ASP A 113 -13.17 6.15 -5.22
CA ASP A 113 -12.96 7.60 -5.10
C ASP A 113 -11.87 8.12 -6.06
N ILE A 114 -10.76 7.39 -6.21
CA ILE A 114 -9.70 7.77 -7.15
C ILE A 114 -10.12 7.57 -8.61
N SER A 115 -10.90 6.52 -8.89
CA SER A 115 -11.44 6.26 -10.23
C SER A 115 -12.43 7.36 -10.64
N ASP A 116 -13.37 7.70 -9.77
CA ASP A 116 -14.37 8.75 -10.00
C ASP A 116 -13.69 10.11 -10.21
N ALA A 117 -12.66 10.42 -9.41
CA ALA A 117 -11.86 11.63 -9.59
C ALA A 117 -11.10 11.65 -10.93
N ALA A 118 -10.57 10.51 -11.37
CA ALA A 118 -9.89 10.39 -12.66
C ALA A 118 -10.85 10.60 -13.85
N VAL A 119 -12.05 10.03 -13.76
CA VAL A 119 -13.11 10.24 -14.77
C VAL A 119 -13.49 11.72 -14.84
N LYS A 120 -13.74 12.34 -13.68
CA LYS A 120 -14.09 13.77 -13.62
C LYS A 120 -12.99 14.65 -14.21
N LEU A 121 -11.73 14.38 -13.84
CA LEU A 121 -10.58 15.10 -14.38
C LEU A 121 -10.49 14.98 -15.90
N PHE A 122 -10.68 13.77 -16.44
CA PHE A 122 -10.66 13.55 -17.88
C PHE A 122 -11.75 14.34 -18.60
N GLN A 123 -12.99 14.30 -18.09
CA GLN A 123 -14.13 15.00 -18.68
C GLN A 123 -13.94 16.53 -18.67
N GLU A 124 -13.28 17.08 -17.65
CA GLU A 124 -12.96 18.51 -17.63
C GLU A 124 -11.90 18.90 -18.65
N MET A 125 -10.88 18.05 -18.88
CA MET A 125 -9.82 18.33 -19.86
C MET A 125 -10.25 18.04 -21.30
N TYR A 126 -11.10 17.04 -21.51
CA TYR A 126 -11.52 16.51 -22.81
C TYR A 126 -13.04 16.30 -22.86
N PRO A 127 -13.84 17.38 -22.85
CA PRO A 127 -15.30 17.30 -22.65
C PRO A 127 -16.06 16.58 -23.77
N ASN A 128 -15.43 16.36 -24.92
CA ASN A 128 -16.05 15.73 -26.09
C ASN A 128 -15.47 14.33 -26.38
N GLU A 129 -14.51 13.85 -25.59
CA GLU A 129 -13.88 12.55 -25.80
C GLU A 129 -14.56 11.48 -24.91
N GLU A 130 -14.61 10.25 -25.40
CA GLU A 130 -15.04 9.11 -24.61
C GLU A 130 -13.93 8.66 -23.65
N TYR A 131 -14.28 8.32 -22.41
CA TYR A 131 -13.32 7.82 -21.43
C TYR A 131 -13.04 6.34 -21.66
N PHE A 132 -11.80 6.01 -22.05
CA PHE A 132 -11.35 4.63 -22.37
C PHE A 132 -12.25 3.91 -23.39
N PRO A 133 -12.30 4.38 -24.67
CA PRO A 133 -13.03 3.68 -25.71
C PRO A 133 -12.40 2.31 -25.99
N GLU A 134 -13.23 1.35 -26.40
CA GLU A 134 -12.79 0.01 -26.76
C GLU A 134 -11.84 0.06 -27.96
N THR A 135 -10.68 -0.58 -27.86
CA THR A 135 -9.72 -0.64 -28.97
C THR A 135 -9.96 -1.88 -29.80
N THR A 136 -10.15 -1.72 -31.11
CA THR A 136 -10.07 -2.85 -32.04
C THR A 136 -8.61 -3.31 -32.12
N PRO A 137 -8.32 -4.60 -31.86
CA PRO A 137 -6.99 -5.15 -32.07
C PRO A 137 -6.56 -4.90 -33.52
N PRO A 138 -5.27 -4.62 -33.78
CA PRO A 138 -4.78 -4.56 -35.15
C PRO A 138 -5.09 -5.89 -35.82
N GLU A 139 -5.71 -5.85 -37.01
CA GLU A 139 -5.83 -7.02 -37.88
C GLU A 139 -4.41 -7.55 -38.10
N ASN A 140 -4.13 -8.76 -37.61
CA ASN A 140 -2.88 -9.45 -37.90
C ASN A 140 -2.78 -9.59 -39.42
N SER A 141 -1.94 -8.79 -40.07
CA SER A 141 -1.50 -9.08 -41.44
C SER A 141 -0.51 -10.25 -41.38
N GLU A 142 -1.04 -11.47 -41.21
CA GLU A 142 -0.29 -12.72 -41.37
C GLU A 142 -0.16 -13.15 -42.85
N ASP A 143 -0.49 -12.27 -43.79
CA ASP A 143 -0.30 -12.54 -45.22
C ASP A 143 0.71 -11.54 -45.82
N ASP A 144 1.76 -12.12 -46.42
CA ASP A 144 2.68 -11.54 -47.40
C ASP A 144 4.14 -11.23 -46.98
N ILE A 145 4.84 -12.24 -46.46
CA ILE A 145 6.24 -12.44 -46.86
C ILE A 145 6.36 -13.83 -47.48
N GLY A 146 5.88 -13.94 -48.73
CA GLY A 146 6.25 -15.04 -49.62
C GLY A 146 7.75 -15.04 -49.87
N LEU A 147 8.49 -15.82 -49.07
CA LEU A 147 9.87 -16.21 -49.36
C LEU A 147 9.88 -17.09 -50.62
N SER A 148 10.01 -16.45 -51.79
CA SER A 148 10.41 -17.11 -53.03
C SER A 148 11.85 -17.61 -52.88
N LEU A 149 12.01 -18.87 -52.47
CA LEU A 149 13.25 -19.61 -52.66
C LEU A 149 13.24 -20.16 -54.09
N GLU A 150 13.84 -19.42 -55.02
CA GLU A 150 14.27 -20.00 -56.29
C GLU A 150 15.35 -21.05 -56.01
N THR A 151 15.21 -22.22 -56.66
CA THR A 151 16.14 -23.35 -56.60
C THR A 151 17.07 -23.33 -57.81
#